data_AF-A0A7Y6X6R4-F1
#
_entry.id   AF-A0A7Y6X6R4-F1
#
_cell.length_a   1.000
_cell.length_b   1.000
_cell.length_c   1.000
_cell.angle_alpha   90.00
_cell.angle_beta   90.00
_cell.angle_gamma   90.00
#
_symmetry.space_group_name_H-M   'P 1'
#
loop_
_entity.id
_entity.type
_entity.pdbx_description
1 polymer ?
#
loop_
_entity_poly.entity_id
_entity_poly.type
_entity_poly.pdbx_seq_one_letter_code
_entity_poly.pdbx_strand_id
1 'polypeptide(L)'
;MPLHFVKNPRELQPAGAHVGRVSAGISSKQQLMDALEAALRLPAHFRQNWDSLSDVLKDLSWLPAGKITLLHEELPTFSTEDLGAYLRVLEESSRSWRLGEAYSLDVVFPRSCRHRVLAPLADLRPKSPWRRLKAELARDGSLPYPVEREFTSRKAEGFDFVMSIVEQRDGSTRQLANALSTAFTMRHWDRTRLARALPSLCIHEEPGLRETAVRILLILLDLNRMAPGERIPYDDARLCAALLREALALGVQENTEAVARKHLARMS
;
A
#
# COMPACT_ATOMS: atom_id res chain seq x y z
N MET A 1 4.91 15.08 5.66
CA MET A 1 3.48 15.05 6.04
C MET A 1 2.96 16.47 5.86
N PRO A 2 1.99 16.71 4.98
CA PRO A 2 1.64 18.07 4.51
C PRO A 2 0.73 18.88 5.46
N LEU A 3 0.43 18.35 6.64
CA LEU A 3 -0.26 19.07 7.71
C LEU A 3 0.78 19.60 8.72
N HIS A 4 0.76 20.91 8.94
CA HIS A 4 1.71 21.62 9.80
C HIS A 4 0.98 22.27 10.98
N PHE A 5 1.64 22.29 12.15
CA PHE A 5 1.09 22.82 13.38
C PHE A 5 2.02 23.88 13.98
N VAL A 6 1.54 25.11 14.09
CA VAL A 6 2.36 26.28 14.51
C VAL A 6 1.75 26.99 15.71
N LYS A 7 2.56 27.68 16.52
CA LYS A 7 2.05 28.37 17.73
C LYS A 7 1.05 29.47 17.39
N ASN A 8 1.41 30.37 16.47
CA ASN A 8 0.58 31.48 16.00
C ASN A 8 0.47 31.46 14.47
N PRO A 9 -0.59 30.88 13.90
CA PRO A 9 -0.80 30.93 12.45
C PRO A 9 -1.00 32.36 11.91
N ARG A 10 -1.61 33.26 12.70
CA ARG A 10 -1.87 34.66 12.29
C ARG A 10 -0.62 35.45 11.92
N GLU A 11 0.46 35.23 12.67
CA GLU A 11 1.74 35.92 12.47
C GLU A 11 2.63 35.22 11.43
N LEU A 12 2.22 34.03 10.96
CA LEU A 12 2.99 33.27 9.99
C LEU A 12 2.87 33.94 8.61
N GLN A 13 4.03 34.14 7.98
CA GLN A 13 4.16 34.51 6.58
C GLN A 13 4.83 33.36 5.83
N PRO A 14 4.06 32.36 5.38
CA PRO A 14 4.61 31.27 4.59
C PRO A 14 5.24 31.80 3.30
N ALA A 15 6.46 31.37 3.01
CA ALA A 15 7.00 31.52 1.66
C ALA A 15 6.26 30.56 0.72
N GLY A 16 5.82 31.06 -0.43
CA GLY A 16 5.07 30.29 -1.40
C GLY A 16 4.49 31.15 -2.50
N ALA A 17 3.90 30.49 -3.49
CA ALA A 17 3.28 31.12 -4.64
C ALA A 17 1.92 31.75 -4.29
N HIS A 18 1.20 31.17 -3.33
CA HIS A 18 -0.07 31.70 -2.82
C HIS A 18 -0.31 31.30 -1.35
N VAL A 19 -0.93 32.19 -0.57
CA VAL A 19 -1.33 31.92 0.82
C VAL A 19 -2.82 32.24 0.99
N GLY A 20 -3.63 31.20 1.10
CA GLY A 20 -5.04 31.31 1.48
C GLY A 20 -5.18 31.31 3.00
N ARG A 21 -5.98 32.22 3.56
CA ARG A 21 -6.24 32.30 5.01
C ARG A 21 -7.71 32.05 5.30
N VAL A 22 -7.96 31.13 6.22
CA VAL A 22 -9.28 30.84 6.80
C VAL A 22 -9.34 31.49 8.18
N SER A 23 -10.16 32.53 8.29
CA SER A 23 -10.36 33.30 9.52
C SER A 23 -10.96 32.47 10.65
N ALA A 24 -10.79 32.94 11.88
CA ALA A 24 -11.46 32.36 13.06
C ALA A 24 -12.99 32.51 13.00
N GLY A 25 -13.71 31.75 13.84
CA GLY A 25 -15.17 31.89 14.01
C GLY A 25 -16.05 31.17 12.98
N ILE A 26 -15.48 30.30 12.14
CA ILE A 26 -16.25 29.46 11.20
C ILE A 26 -17.05 28.40 11.98
N SER A 27 -18.37 28.50 11.96
CA SER A 27 -19.28 27.63 12.73
C SER A 27 -20.29 26.86 11.87
N SER A 28 -20.24 27.01 10.54
CA SER A 28 -21.05 26.21 9.61
C SER A 28 -20.25 25.77 8.37
N LYS A 29 -20.71 24.71 7.72
CA LYS A 29 -20.15 24.23 6.44
C LYS A 29 -20.22 25.31 5.36
N GLN A 30 -21.33 26.04 5.27
CA GLN A 30 -21.48 27.10 4.28
C GLN A 30 -20.43 28.21 4.47
N GLN A 31 -20.27 28.70 5.70
CA GLN A 31 -19.26 29.72 6.03
C GLN A 31 -17.85 29.24 5.67
N LEU A 32 -17.55 27.96 5.88
CA LEU A 32 -16.28 27.39 5.48
C LEU A 32 -16.10 27.38 3.96
N MET A 33 -17.10 26.94 3.20
CA MET A 33 -17.04 26.91 1.75
C MET A 33 -16.82 28.30 1.17
N ASP A 34 -17.54 29.30 1.67
CA ASP A 34 -17.38 30.70 1.25
C ASP A 34 -15.97 31.23 1.59
N ALA A 35 -15.45 30.90 2.78
CA ALA A 35 -14.11 31.29 3.19
C ALA A 35 -13.02 30.64 2.32
N LEU A 36 -13.19 29.36 1.95
CA LEU A 36 -12.27 28.64 1.08
C LEU A 36 -12.29 29.17 -0.35
N GLU A 37 -13.49 29.44 -0.87
CA GLU A 37 -13.70 30.04 -2.19
C GLU A 37 -12.96 31.37 -2.32
N ALA A 38 -13.12 32.25 -1.33
CA ALA A 38 -12.39 33.51 -1.27
C ALA A 38 -10.87 33.32 -1.09
N ALA A 39 -10.46 32.44 -0.17
CA ALA A 39 -9.04 32.25 0.19
C ALA A 39 -8.21 31.64 -0.95
N LEU A 40 -8.79 30.76 -1.75
CA LEU A 40 -8.12 30.04 -2.83
C LEU A 40 -8.53 30.50 -4.23
N ARG A 41 -9.38 31.54 -4.33
CA ARG A 41 -9.91 32.07 -5.59
C ARG A 41 -10.52 30.94 -6.44
N LEU A 42 -11.35 30.11 -5.79
CA LEU A 42 -11.86 28.89 -6.43
C LEU A 42 -12.67 29.23 -7.70
N PRO A 43 -12.62 28.37 -8.73
CA PRO A 43 -13.25 28.63 -10.01
C PRO A 43 -14.78 28.49 -9.93
N ALA A 44 -15.49 29.09 -10.89
CA ALA A 44 -16.96 29.12 -10.93
C ALA A 44 -17.65 27.74 -10.98
N HIS A 45 -16.92 26.67 -11.30
CA HIS A 45 -17.45 25.31 -11.30
C HIS A 45 -17.40 24.63 -9.91
N PHE A 46 -16.85 25.30 -8.89
CA PHE A 46 -16.86 24.83 -7.51
C PHE A 46 -18.31 24.79 -6.98
N ARG A 47 -18.75 23.61 -6.52
CA ARG A 47 -20.16 23.36 -6.13
C ARG A 47 -20.39 23.35 -4.61
N GLN A 48 -19.48 23.96 -3.85
CA GLN A 48 -19.57 24.13 -2.39
C GLN A 48 -19.93 22.83 -1.61
N ASN A 49 -19.42 21.69 -2.07
CA ASN A 49 -19.55 20.38 -1.40
C ASN A 49 -18.18 19.69 -1.29
N TRP A 50 -18.11 18.63 -0.47
CA TRP A 50 -16.85 17.96 -0.12
C TRP A 50 -16.14 17.34 -1.33
N ASP A 51 -16.89 16.73 -2.25
CA ASP A 51 -16.32 16.14 -3.47
C ASP A 51 -15.74 17.21 -4.38
N SER A 52 -16.50 18.29 -4.63
CA SER A 52 -16.01 19.42 -5.41
C SER A 52 -14.82 20.12 -4.76
N LEU A 53 -14.73 20.13 -3.42
CA LEU A 53 -13.57 20.66 -2.69
C LEU A 53 -12.34 19.76 -2.88
N SER A 54 -12.51 18.44 -2.84
CA SER A 54 -11.44 17.49 -3.16
C SER A 54 -10.91 17.70 -4.57
N ASP A 55 -11.79 17.87 -5.55
CA ASP A 55 -11.39 18.07 -6.95
C ASP A 55 -10.55 19.35 -7.12
N VAL A 56 -11.05 20.48 -6.60
CA VAL A 56 -10.34 21.77 -6.72
C VAL A 56 -9.06 21.86 -5.88
N LEU A 57 -8.88 21.04 -4.84
CA LEU A 57 -7.62 21.01 -4.09
C LEU A 57 -6.55 20.09 -4.71
N LYS A 58 -6.96 19.25 -5.67
CA LYS A 58 -6.09 18.37 -6.48
C LYS A 58 -5.70 18.98 -7.83
N ASP A 59 -6.31 20.10 -8.20
CA ASP A 59 -5.95 20.94 -9.34
C ASP A 59 -5.97 22.39 -8.90
N LEU A 60 -4.80 23.03 -8.72
CA LEU A 60 -4.69 24.43 -8.30
C LEU A 60 -4.17 25.32 -9.43
N SER A 61 -4.39 24.91 -10.68
CA SER A 61 -3.78 25.51 -11.87
C SER A 61 -4.17 26.97 -12.16
N TRP A 62 -5.23 27.50 -11.54
CA TRP A 62 -5.60 28.91 -11.63
C TRP A 62 -4.80 29.83 -10.69
N LEU A 63 -4.06 29.27 -9.73
CA LEU A 63 -3.15 30.01 -8.86
C LEU A 63 -1.74 30.07 -9.49
N PRO A 64 -0.88 30.99 -9.04
CA PRO A 64 0.52 30.98 -9.46
C PRO A 64 1.19 29.64 -9.11
N ALA A 65 1.94 29.09 -10.07
CA ALA A 65 2.66 27.84 -9.88
C ALA A 65 3.65 27.90 -8.70
N GLY A 66 3.65 26.85 -7.90
CA GLY A 66 4.53 26.66 -6.76
C GLY A 66 3.78 26.23 -5.52
N LYS A 67 4.35 26.57 -4.36
CA LYS A 67 3.81 26.16 -3.07
C LYS A 67 2.58 26.98 -2.68
N ILE A 68 1.43 26.34 -2.56
CA ILE A 68 0.18 26.92 -2.07
C ILE A 68 0.04 26.56 -0.58
N THR A 69 -0.17 27.55 0.28
CA THR A 69 -0.39 27.33 1.71
C THR A 69 -1.80 27.73 2.11
N LEU A 70 -2.57 26.78 2.67
CA LEU A 70 -3.87 27.05 3.28
C LEU A 70 -3.73 27.12 4.79
N LEU A 71 -3.88 28.32 5.34
CA LEU A 71 -3.64 28.60 6.75
C LEU A 71 -4.95 28.83 7.50
N HIS A 72 -5.12 28.10 8.60
CA HIS A 72 -6.25 28.24 9.50
C HIS A 72 -5.85 29.03 10.74
N GLU A 73 -6.57 30.12 11.04
CA GLU A 73 -6.38 30.84 12.30
C GLU A 73 -6.96 30.08 13.49
N GLU A 74 -8.07 29.38 13.26
CA GLU A 74 -8.75 28.54 14.23
C GLU A 74 -9.30 27.29 13.53
N LEU A 75 -9.47 26.20 14.27
CA LEU A 75 -10.17 25.03 13.75
C LEU A 75 -11.68 25.33 13.74
N PRO A 76 -12.39 25.12 12.62
CA PRO A 76 -13.84 25.32 12.57
C PRO A 76 -14.60 24.53 13.65
N THR A 77 -15.73 25.07 14.10
CA THR A 77 -16.49 24.58 15.26
C THR A 77 -17.84 23.98 14.91
N PHE A 78 -18.09 23.66 13.62
CA PHE A 78 -19.27 22.92 13.18
C PHE A 78 -19.23 21.43 13.56
N SER A 79 -20.22 20.66 13.11
CA SER A 79 -20.45 19.25 13.50
C SER A 79 -19.18 18.39 13.38
N THR A 80 -19.06 17.37 14.24
CA THR A 80 -17.91 16.44 14.21
C THR A 80 -17.82 15.66 12.91
N GLU A 81 -18.96 15.35 12.29
CA GLU A 81 -19.05 14.66 11.01
C GLU A 81 -18.50 15.53 9.87
N ASP A 82 -18.99 16.77 9.76
CA ASP A 82 -18.49 17.73 8.76
C ASP A 82 -17.02 18.05 8.99
N LEU A 83 -16.59 18.20 10.25
CA LEU A 83 -15.19 18.47 10.58
C LEU A 83 -14.30 17.30 10.16
N GLY A 84 -14.76 16.06 10.38
CA GLY A 84 -14.10 14.87 9.89
C GLY A 84 -14.02 14.83 8.36
N ALA A 85 -15.11 15.12 7.66
CA ALA A 85 -15.15 15.19 6.20
C ALA A 85 -14.20 16.26 5.63
N TYR A 86 -14.18 17.44 6.24
CA TYR A 86 -13.29 18.52 5.83
C TYR A 86 -11.82 18.15 6.01
N LEU A 87 -11.45 17.63 7.19
CA LEU A 87 -10.07 17.24 7.49
C LEU A 87 -9.59 16.10 6.57
N ARG A 88 -10.47 15.18 6.17
CA ARG A 88 -10.20 14.14 5.15
C ARG A 88 -9.79 14.76 3.83
N VAL A 89 -10.64 15.64 3.30
CA VAL A 89 -10.42 16.28 2.01
C VAL A 89 -9.08 17.03 2.00
N LEU A 90 -8.76 17.76 3.08
CA LEU A 90 -7.48 18.45 3.22
C LEU A 90 -6.28 17.49 3.24
N GLU A 91 -6.36 16.42 4.02
CA GLU A 91 -5.27 15.46 4.16
C GLU A 91 -4.99 14.71 2.85
N GLU A 92 -6.04 14.21 2.20
CA GLU A 92 -5.93 13.45 0.96
C GLU A 92 -5.43 14.34 -0.19
N SER A 93 -5.99 15.54 -0.33
CA SER A 93 -5.63 16.45 -1.43
C SER A 93 -4.20 16.94 -1.28
N SER A 94 -3.77 17.30 -0.07
CA SER A 94 -2.40 17.74 0.19
C SER A 94 -1.35 16.65 -0.02
N ARG A 95 -1.71 15.36 0.12
CA ARG A 95 -0.84 14.22 -0.19
C ARG A 95 -0.82 13.79 -1.65
N SER A 96 -1.83 14.17 -2.43
CA SER A 96 -1.95 13.73 -3.82
C SER A 96 -0.86 14.29 -4.74
N TRP A 97 -0.30 15.44 -4.37
CA TRP A 97 0.77 16.14 -5.08
C TRP A 97 2.11 15.40 -4.95
N ARG A 98 2.80 15.17 -6.07
CA ARG A 98 4.11 14.51 -6.11
C ARG A 98 5.25 15.50 -5.96
N LEU A 99 6.37 15.02 -5.44
CA LEU A 99 7.59 15.84 -5.36
C LEU A 99 8.05 16.22 -6.78
N GLY A 100 8.24 17.53 -7.01
CA GLY A 100 8.68 18.08 -8.30
C GLY A 100 7.55 18.46 -9.25
N GLU A 101 6.28 18.28 -8.88
CA GLU A 101 5.16 18.87 -9.62
C GLU A 101 5.18 20.40 -9.52
N ALA A 102 4.54 21.06 -10.49
CA ALA A 102 4.47 22.52 -10.55
C ALA A 102 3.73 23.15 -9.35
N TYR A 103 2.96 22.35 -8.62
CA TYR A 103 2.17 22.77 -7.46
C TYR A 103 2.40 21.83 -6.28
N SER A 104 2.22 22.37 -5.08
CA SER A 104 2.14 21.60 -3.83
C SER A 104 1.20 22.30 -2.87
N LEU A 105 0.47 21.55 -2.04
CA LEU A 105 -0.44 22.11 -1.04
C LEU A 105 0.03 21.80 0.38
N ASP A 106 0.36 22.84 1.14
CA ASP A 106 0.59 22.76 2.58
C ASP A 106 -0.63 23.29 3.34
N VAL A 107 -1.03 22.58 4.40
CA VAL A 107 -2.13 23.01 5.26
C VAL A 107 -1.60 23.27 6.66
N VAL A 108 -1.90 24.47 7.19
CA VAL A 108 -1.37 24.95 8.47
C VAL A 108 -2.50 25.15 9.46
N PHE A 109 -2.32 24.65 10.68
CA PHE A 109 -3.25 24.79 11.81
C PHE A 109 -2.55 25.34 13.08
N PRO A 110 -3.32 25.92 14.03
CA PRO A 110 -2.80 26.20 15.36
C PRO A 110 -2.34 24.93 16.07
N ARG A 111 -1.21 24.99 16.78
CA ARG A 111 -0.68 23.85 17.54
C ARG A 111 -1.64 23.38 18.64
N SER A 112 -2.44 24.29 19.18
CA SER A 112 -3.47 24.00 20.20
C SER A 112 -4.53 23.01 19.71
N CYS A 113 -4.86 23.00 18.41
CA CYS A 113 -5.88 22.11 17.87
C CYS A 113 -5.35 20.77 17.33
N ARG A 114 -4.04 20.48 17.50
CA ARG A 114 -3.39 19.28 16.94
C ARG A 114 -4.13 17.99 17.24
N HIS A 115 -4.56 17.78 18.48
CA HIS A 115 -5.31 16.56 18.82
C HIS A 115 -6.67 16.49 18.09
N ARG A 116 -7.41 17.60 18.02
CA ARG A 116 -8.71 17.67 17.34
C ARG A 116 -8.59 17.50 15.82
N VAL A 117 -7.46 17.93 15.22
CA VAL A 117 -7.17 17.69 13.80
C VAL A 117 -6.76 16.24 13.58
N LEU A 118 -5.91 15.67 14.43
CA LEU A 118 -5.36 14.33 14.23
C LEU A 118 -6.31 13.21 14.65
N ALA A 119 -7.22 13.42 15.60
CA ALA A 119 -8.12 12.37 16.10
C ALA A 119 -9.07 11.84 15.01
N PRO A 120 -9.78 12.69 14.23
CA PRO A 120 -10.57 12.21 13.08
C PRO A 120 -9.73 11.53 12.01
N LEU A 121 -8.43 11.89 11.92
CA LEU A 121 -7.44 11.32 11.01
C LEU A 121 -6.76 10.06 11.53
N ALA A 122 -6.90 9.73 12.82
CA ALA A 122 -6.30 8.55 13.41
C ALA A 122 -6.90 7.26 12.85
N ASP A 123 -8.21 7.29 12.53
CA ASP A 123 -8.94 6.22 11.84
C ASP A 123 -8.79 6.26 10.31
N LEU A 124 -8.16 7.32 9.78
CA LEU A 124 -7.92 7.53 8.34
C LEU A 124 -6.51 7.16 7.89
N ARG A 125 -5.62 6.81 8.81
CA ARG A 125 -4.70 5.73 8.44
C ARG A 125 -5.62 4.54 8.20
N PRO A 126 -5.66 3.91 7.02
CA PRO A 126 -6.04 2.52 7.06
C PRO A 126 -5.15 1.93 8.16
N LYS A 127 -5.72 1.28 9.18
CA LYS A 127 -5.01 0.15 9.81
C LYS A 127 -4.56 -0.62 8.60
N SER A 128 -3.28 -0.49 8.24
CA SER A 128 -2.84 -0.79 6.88
C SER A 128 -3.50 -2.10 6.48
N PRO A 129 -4.17 -2.21 5.31
CA PRO A 129 -4.99 -3.38 5.02
C PRO A 129 -4.23 -4.67 5.30
N TRP A 130 -2.91 -4.61 5.11
CA TRP A 130 -1.86 -5.46 5.66
C TRP A 130 -2.10 -6.11 7.01
N ARG A 131 -2.56 -5.44 8.08
CA ARG A 131 -2.81 -6.11 9.37
C ARG A 131 -3.95 -7.12 9.25
N ARG A 132 -5.04 -6.73 8.59
CA ARG A 132 -6.21 -7.59 8.36
C ARG A 132 -5.88 -8.66 7.31
N LEU A 133 -5.30 -8.27 6.18
CA LEU A 133 -4.82 -9.16 5.13
C LEU A 133 -3.76 -10.16 5.62
N LYS A 134 -2.89 -9.79 6.56
CA LYS A 134 -1.96 -10.73 7.20
C LYS A 134 -2.68 -11.71 8.10
N ALA A 135 -3.72 -11.28 8.82
CA ALA A 135 -4.56 -12.18 9.59
C ALA A 135 -5.30 -13.17 8.66
N GLU A 136 -5.74 -12.71 7.49
CA GLU A 136 -6.36 -13.53 6.46
C GLU A 136 -5.45 -14.66 5.94
N LEU A 137 -4.13 -14.44 5.88
CA LEU A 137 -3.16 -15.48 5.53
C LEU A 137 -3.14 -16.66 6.52
N ALA A 138 -3.68 -16.51 7.73
CA ALA A 138 -3.76 -17.60 8.70
C ALA A 138 -4.94 -18.56 8.45
N ARG A 139 -5.78 -18.30 7.43
CA ARG A 139 -6.91 -19.17 7.07
C ARG A 139 -6.45 -20.54 6.59
N ASP A 140 -7.24 -21.55 6.94
CA ASP A 140 -6.99 -22.91 6.50
C ASP A 140 -7.34 -23.06 5.01
N GLY A 141 -6.46 -23.72 4.25
CA GLY A 141 -6.56 -23.82 2.79
C GLY A 141 -6.24 -22.52 2.04
N SER A 142 -6.65 -22.47 0.78
CA SER A 142 -6.44 -21.31 -0.10
C SER A 142 -7.19 -20.08 0.37
N LEU A 143 -6.63 -18.90 0.11
CA LEU A 143 -7.32 -17.64 0.40
C LEU A 143 -8.66 -17.56 -0.35
N PRO A 144 -9.73 -17.03 0.28
CA PRO A 144 -10.96 -16.73 -0.43
C PRO A 144 -10.71 -15.76 -1.59
N TYR A 145 -11.38 -15.98 -2.72
CA TYR A 145 -11.22 -15.14 -3.92
C TYR A 145 -11.31 -13.63 -3.65
N PRO A 146 -12.22 -13.09 -2.81
CA PRO A 146 -12.24 -11.65 -2.50
C PRO A 146 -10.95 -11.15 -1.84
N VAL A 147 -10.32 -11.96 -1.01
CA VAL A 147 -9.08 -11.63 -0.29
C VAL A 147 -7.90 -11.67 -1.25
N GLU A 148 -7.80 -12.71 -2.07
CA GLU A 148 -6.78 -12.81 -3.13
C GLU A 148 -6.89 -11.64 -4.12
N ARG A 149 -8.12 -11.29 -4.52
CA ARG A 149 -8.40 -10.11 -5.34
C ARG A 149 -7.94 -8.81 -4.69
N GLU A 150 -8.00 -8.72 -3.36
CA GLU A 150 -7.51 -7.55 -2.63
C GLU A 150 -5.99 -7.45 -2.56
N PHE A 151 -5.27 -8.56 -2.48
CA PHE A 151 -3.81 -8.55 -2.62
C PHE A 151 -3.40 -8.14 -4.03
N THR A 152 -4.01 -8.77 -5.04
CA THR A 152 -3.70 -8.51 -6.45
C THR A 152 -4.08 -7.11 -6.90
N SER A 153 -5.20 -6.54 -6.42
CA SER A 153 -5.62 -5.17 -6.74
C SER A 153 -4.63 -4.11 -6.24
N ARG A 154 -3.80 -4.45 -5.25
CA ARG A 154 -2.73 -3.61 -4.71
C ARG A 154 -1.41 -3.71 -5.47
N LYS A 155 -1.36 -4.48 -6.57
CA LYS A 155 -0.23 -4.46 -7.53
C LYS A 155 1.12 -4.72 -6.83
N ALA A 156 2.15 -3.92 -7.15
CA ALA A 156 3.49 -4.03 -6.58
C ALA A 156 3.50 -4.00 -5.04
N GLU A 157 2.70 -3.13 -4.41
CA GLU A 157 2.64 -3.03 -2.95
C GLU A 157 2.10 -4.31 -2.29
N GLY A 158 1.12 -4.95 -2.94
CA GLY A 158 0.60 -6.25 -2.49
C GLY A 158 1.66 -7.34 -2.58
N PHE A 159 2.44 -7.37 -3.67
CA PHE A 159 3.55 -8.30 -3.85
C PHE A 159 4.65 -8.06 -2.82
N ASP A 160 5.08 -6.81 -2.64
CA ASP A 160 6.12 -6.43 -1.68
C ASP A 160 5.74 -6.84 -0.26
N PHE A 161 4.47 -6.67 0.10
CA PHE A 161 3.97 -7.04 1.41
C PHE A 161 4.04 -8.55 1.64
N VAL A 162 3.51 -9.37 0.73
CA VAL A 162 3.57 -10.84 0.90
C VAL A 162 5.01 -11.37 0.84
N MET A 163 5.87 -10.79 0.00
CA MET A 163 7.28 -11.15 -0.04
C MET A 163 8.01 -10.78 1.25
N SER A 164 7.72 -9.62 1.86
CA SER A 164 8.32 -9.26 3.15
C SER A 164 7.98 -10.26 4.26
N ILE A 165 6.75 -10.78 4.27
CA ILE A 165 6.32 -11.84 5.21
C ILE A 165 7.13 -13.11 4.98
N VAL A 166 7.27 -13.54 3.72
CA VAL A 166 8.04 -14.74 3.35
C VAL A 166 9.51 -14.57 3.72
N GLU A 167 10.15 -13.47 3.33
CA GLU A 167 11.58 -13.21 3.54
C GLU A 167 11.92 -13.08 5.02
N GLN A 168 11.10 -12.38 5.79
CA GLN A 168 11.31 -12.16 7.23
C GLN A 168 10.83 -13.32 8.10
N ARG A 169 10.17 -14.33 7.51
CA ARG A 169 9.50 -15.43 8.23
C ARG A 169 8.52 -14.91 9.29
N ASP A 170 7.83 -13.82 8.98
CA ASP A 170 6.97 -13.09 9.91
C ASP A 170 5.54 -13.66 9.95
N GLY A 171 5.38 -14.80 10.61
CA GLY A 171 4.08 -15.42 10.86
C GLY A 171 4.15 -16.92 11.14
N SER A 172 2.98 -17.52 11.33
CA SER A 172 2.84 -18.99 11.41
C SER A 172 3.21 -19.66 10.08
N THR A 173 3.56 -20.95 10.12
CA THR A 173 3.81 -21.79 8.93
C THR A 173 2.73 -21.63 7.86
N ARG A 174 1.46 -21.59 8.29
CA ARG A 174 0.31 -21.41 7.40
C ARG A 174 0.29 -20.02 6.74
N GLN A 175 0.58 -18.97 7.49
CA GLN A 175 0.70 -17.62 6.94
C GLN A 175 1.82 -17.53 5.91
N LEU A 176 2.96 -18.15 6.18
CA LEU A 176 4.09 -18.20 5.24
C LEU A 176 3.73 -18.97 3.96
N ALA A 177 3.07 -20.12 4.08
CA ALA A 177 2.64 -20.92 2.93
C ALA A 177 1.61 -20.18 2.06
N ASN A 178 0.62 -19.52 2.69
CA ASN A 178 -0.37 -18.73 1.97
C ASN A 178 0.22 -17.45 1.36
N ALA A 179 1.19 -16.81 2.04
CA ALA A 179 1.91 -15.67 1.52
C ALA A 179 2.73 -16.06 0.28
N LEU A 180 3.43 -17.20 0.35
CA LEU A 180 4.22 -17.73 -0.77
C LEU A 180 3.33 -18.09 -1.97
N SER A 181 2.18 -18.73 -1.73
CA SER A 181 1.20 -19.03 -2.78
C SER A 181 0.65 -17.75 -3.44
N THR A 182 0.34 -16.73 -2.64
CA THR A 182 -0.11 -15.42 -3.14
C THR A 182 1.00 -14.71 -3.93
N ALA A 183 2.24 -14.75 -3.44
CA ALA A 183 3.40 -14.20 -4.14
C ALA A 183 3.60 -14.89 -5.50
N PHE A 184 3.34 -16.20 -5.59
CA PHE A 184 3.42 -16.96 -6.84
C PHE A 184 2.35 -16.56 -7.86
N THR A 185 1.10 -16.28 -7.45
CA THR A 185 0.08 -15.76 -8.37
C THR A 185 0.43 -14.34 -8.85
N MET A 186 1.12 -13.58 -7.99
CA MET A 186 1.61 -12.23 -8.26
C MET A 186 3.03 -12.18 -8.87
N ARG A 187 3.64 -13.32 -9.24
CA ARG A 187 5.07 -13.42 -9.59
C ARG A 187 5.56 -12.47 -10.69
N HIS A 188 4.67 -12.01 -11.57
CA HIS A 188 5.02 -11.11 -12.66
C HIS A 188 5.58 -9.75 -12.20
N TRP A 189 5.35 -9.36 -10.93
CA TRP A 189 5.91 -8.14 -10.36
C TRP A 189 7.42 -8.22 -10.11
N ASP A 190 7.92 -9.34 -9.56
CA ASP A 190 9.36 -9.60 -9.44
C ASP A 190 9.65 -11.11 -9.30
N ARG A 191 9.79 -11.78 -10.45
CA ARG A 191 10.04 -13.22 -10.52
C ARG A 191 11.37 -13.62 -9.89
N THR A 192 12.38 -12.77 -10.02
CA THR A 192 13.73 -13.03 -9.52
C THR A 192 13.74 -13.04 -8.00
N ARG A 193 13.00 -12.12 -7.36
CA ARG A 193 12.86 -12.07 -5.91
C ARG A 193 12.11 -13.28 -5.36
N LEU A 194 10.99 -13.67 -6.00
CA LEU A 194 10.28 -14.89 -5.63
C LEU A 194 11.19 -16.12 -5.73
N ALA A 195 11.93 -16.24 -6.83
CA ALA A 195 12.87 -17.34 -7.05
C ALA A 195 13.89 -17.42 -5.93
N ARG A 196 14.55 -16.31 -5.62
CA ARG A 196 15.61 -16.25 -4.61
C ARG A 196 15.17 -16.79 -3.23
N ALA A 197 13.87 -16.69 -2.90
CA ALA A 197 13.33 -17.19 -1.65
C ALA A 197 13.18 -18.73 -1.59
N LEU A 198 12.87 -19.39 -2.73
CA LEU A 198 12.44 -20.79 -2.73
C LEU A 198 13.48 -21.81 -2.24
N PRO A 199 14.80 -21.72 -2.53
CA PRO A 199 15.74 -22.75 -2.10
C PRO A 199 15.69 -23.00 -0.59
N SER A 200 15.75 -21.91 0.20
CA SER A 200 15.65 -21.99 1.66
C SER A 200 14.31 -22.51 2.17
N LEU A 201 13.24 -22.36 1.37
CA LEU A 201 11.89 -22.80 1.73
C LEU A 201 11.63 -24.26 1.35
N CYS A 202 12.26 -24.76 0.26
CA CYS A 202 12.15 -26.15 -0.20
C CYS A 202 12.83 -27.15 0.74
N ILE A 203 13.71 -26.68 1.62
CA ILE A 203 14.39 -27.51 2.65
C ILE A 203 14.06 -27.04 4.07
N HIS A 204 12.98 -26.28 4.23
CA HIS A 204 12.53 -25.80 5.52
C HIS A 204 12.06 -26.97 6.40
N GLU A 205 12.24 -26.90 7.73
CA GLU A 205 11.86 -27.98 8.66
C GLU A 205 10.33 -28.22 8.71
N GLU A 206 9.56 -27.14 8.70
CA GLU A 206 8.09 -27.16 8.67
C GLU A 206 7.52 -27.81 7.39
N PRO A 207 6.81 -28.95 7.48
CA PRO A 207 6.35 -29.71 6.31
C PRO A 207 5.40 -28.93 5.39
N GLY A 208 4.47 -28.15 5.95
CA GLY A 208 3.48 -27.43 5.14
C GLY A 208 4.09 -26.32 4.27
N LEU A 209 5.11 -25.63 4.79
CA LEU A 209 5.82 -24.60 4.05
C LEU A 209 6.72 -25.21 2.98
N ARG A 210 7.43 -26.29 3.34
CA ARG A 210 8.26 -27.06 2.41
C ARG A 210 7.44 -27.61 1.24
N GLU A 211 6.32 -28.25 1.53
CA GLU A 211 5.38 -28.76 0.54
C GLU A 211 4.97 -27.68 -0.48
N THR A 212 4.57 -26.51 0.03
CA THR A 212 4.14 -25.39 -0.81
C THR A 212 5.28 -24.87 -1.70
N ALA A 213 6.48 -24.72 -1.14
CA ALA A 213 7.65 -24.24 -1.87
C ALA A 213 8.10 -25.22 -2.97
N VAL A 214 8.12 -26.52 -2.68
CA VAL A 214 8.49 -27.56 -3.65
C VAL A 214 7.48 -27.60 -4.80
N ARG A 215 6.17 -27.52 -4.51
CA ARG A 215 5.14 -27.45 -5.56
C ARG A 215 5.34 -26.24 -6.47
N ILE A 216 5.61 -25.06 -5.90
CA ILE A 216 5.88 -23.85 -6.67
C ILE A 216 7.14 -24.00 -7.52
N LEU A 217 8.22 -24.56 -6.97
CA LEU A 217 9.44 -24.83 -7.71
C LEU A 217 9.18 -25.73 -8.93
N LEU A 218 8.47 -26.85 -8.74
CA LEU A 218 8.14 -27.78 -9.83
C LEU A 218 7.33 -27.10 -10.94
N ILE A 219 6.32 -26.30 -10.57
CA ILE A 219 5.53 -25.53 -11.53
C ILE A 219 6.42 -24.54 -12.31
N LEU A 220 7.33 -23.85 -11.62
CA LEU A 220 8.27 -22.92 -12.26
C LEU A 220 9.26 -23.61 -13.19
N LEU A 221 9.72 -24.82 -12.85
CA LEU A 221 10.58 -25.62 -13.73
C LEU A 221 9.85 -26.04 -15.02
N ASP A 222 8.57 -26.41 -14.92
CA ASP A 222 7.74 -26.69 -16.09
C ASP A 222 7.49 -25.43 -16.94
N LEU A 223 7.16 -24.30 -16.30
CA LEU A 223 6.96 -23.01 -16.98
C LEU A 223 8.24 -22.52 -17.68
N ASN A 224 9.41 -22.66 -17.04
CA ASN A 224 10.70 -22.33 -17.66
C ASN A 224 10.92 -23.07 -18.98
N ARG A 225 10.38 -24.28 -19.11
CA ARG A 225 10.53 -25.13 -20.29
C ARG A 225 9.48 -24.81 -21.37
N MET A 226 8.27 -24.45 -20.97
CA MET A 226 7.13 -24.28 -21.88
C MET A 226 6.88 -22.82 -22.29
N ALA A 227 7.32 -21.86 -21.48
CA ALA A 227 7.07 -20.44 -21.68
C ALA A 227 8.38 -19.64 -21.45
N PRO A 228 9.18 -19.39 -22.51
CA PRO A 228 10.46 -18.65 -22.38
C PRO A 228 10.30 -17.27 -21.73
N GLY A 229 9.13 -16.63 -21.93
CA GLY A 229 8.78 -15.35 -21.31
C GLY A 229 8.45 -15.42 -19.82
N GLU A 230 8.38 -16.62 -19.21
CA GLU A 230 8.21 -16.84 -17.76
C GLU A 230 9.50 -17.33 -17.08
N ARG A 231 10.63 -17.33 -17.81
CA ARG A 231 11.88 -17.88 -17.30
C ARG A 231 12.35 -17.23 -16.00
N ILE A 232 12.70 -18.06 -15.04
CA ILE A 232 13.23 -17.71 -13.71
C ILE A 232 14.65 -18.27 -13.57
N PRO A 233 15.59 -17.61 -12.85
CA PRO A 233 16.98 -18.06 -12.67
C PRO A 233 17.08 -19.35 -11.85
N TYR A 234 16.85 -20.48 -12.53
CA TYR A 234 17.07 -21.86 -12.12
C TYR A 234 17.67 -22.65 -13.29
N ASP A 235 18.68 -22.07 -13.90
CA ASP A 235 19.35 -22.58 -15.08
C ASP A 235 20.35 -23.70 -14.79
N ASP A 236 20.80 -23.82 -13.53
CA ASP A 236 21.60 -24.97 -13.10
C ASP A 236 20.72 -26.17 -12.71
N ALA A 237 20.53 -27.06 -13.67
CA ALA A 237 19.81 -28.32 -13.48
C ALA A 237 20.38 -29.17 -12.32
N ARG A 238 21.70 -29.11 -12.06
CA ARG A 238 22.31 -29.88 -10.97
C ARG A 238 21.91 -29.32 -9.61
N LEU A 239 21.91 -28.00 -9.45
CA LEU A 239 21.45 -27.35 -8.22
C LEU A 239 19.97 -27.64 -7.95
N CYS A 240 19.12 -27.55 -8.97
CA CYS A 240 17.71 -27.90 -8.82
C CYS A 240 17.50 -29.38 -8.47
N ALA A 241 18.26 -30.29 -9.07
CA ALA A 241 18.19 -31.71 -8.76
C ALA A 241 18.69 -32.03 -7.34
N ALA A 242 19.74 -31.35 -6.87
CA ALA A 242 20.22 -31.48 -5.49
C ALA A 242 19.14 -30.99 -4.49
N LEU A 243 18.59 -29.81 -4.74
CA LEU A 243 17.54 -29.22 -3.91
C LEU A 243 16.28 -30.11 -3.83
N LEU A 244 15.84 -30.68 -4.95
CA LEU A 244 14.70 -31.60 -4.97
C LEU A 244 15.00 -32.88 -4.16
N ARG A 245 16.20 -33.47 -4.28
CA ARG A 245 16.57 -34.65 -3.49
C ARG A 245 16.57 -34.36 -1.98
N GLU A 246 17.09 -33.20 -1.59
CA GLU A 246 17.11 -32.78 -0.19
C GLU A 246 15.69 -32.55 0.35
N ALA A 247 14.83 -31.87 -0.43
CA ALA A 247 13.43 -31.69 -0.08
C ALA A 247 12.68 -33.03 0.10
N LEU A 248 12.94 -34.01 -0.79
CA LEU A 248 12.38 -35.36 -0.68
C LEU A 248 12.88 -36.11 0.56
N ALA A 249 14.15 -35.96 0.92
CA ALA A 249 14.72 -36.58 2.12
C ALA A 249 14.08 -36.02 3.40
N LEU A 250 13.71 -34.74 3.41
CA LEU A 250 12.97 -34.10 4.50
C LEU A 250 11.47 -34.46 4.50
N GLY A 251 10.97 -35.09 3.44
CA GLY A 251 9.59 -35.55 3.28
C GLY A 251 8.65 -34.49 2.69
N VAL A 252 7.85 -34.89 1.70
CA VAL A 252 6.78 -34.11 1.06
C VAL A 252 5.56 -35.02 0.85
N GLN A 253 4.43 -34.50 0.40
CA GLN A 253 3.26 -35.32 0.10
C GLN A 253 3.51 -36.24 -1.10
N GLU A 254 2.88 -37.42 -1.12
CA GLU A 254 3.07 -38.46 -2.14
C GLU A 254 2.89 -37.94 -3.58
N ASN A 255 1.88 -37.09 -3.81
CA ASN A 255 1.63 -36.48 -5.11
C ASN A 255 2.79 -35.57 -5.55
N THR A 256 3.32 -34.76 -4.64
CA THR A 256 4.45 -33.85 -4.91
C THR A 256 5.74 -34.63 -5.10
N GLU A 257 5.95 -35.69 -4.32
CA GLU A 257 7.07 -36.60 -4.48
C GLU A 257 7.08 -37.27 -5.86
N ALA A 258 5.95 -37.79 -6.30
CA ALA A 258 5.83 -38.43 -7.62
C ALA A 258 6.22 -37.48 -8.75
N VAL A 259 5.78 -36.21 -8.68
CA VAL A 259 6.14 -35.18 -9.67
C VAL A 259 7.63 -34.85 -9.59
N ALA A 260 8.18 -34.63 -8.39
CA ALA A 260 9.60 -34.34 -8.20
C ALA A 260 10.51 -35.45 -8.74
N ARG A 261 10.18 -36.73 -8.48
CA ARG A 261 10.93 -37.88 -9.00
C ARG A 261 10.92 -37.92 -10.53
N LYS A 262 9.79 -37.56 -11.16
CA LYS A 262 9.68 -37.46 -12.62
C LYS A 262 10.58 -36.35 -13.19
N HIS A 263 10.73 -35.22 -12.49
CA HIS A 263 11.71 -34.20 -12.86
C HIS A 263 13.15 -34.70 -12.71
N LEU A 264 13.49 -35.32 -11.58
CA LEU A 264 14.83 -35.85 -11.34
C LEU A 264 15.28 -36.85 -12.42
N ALA A 265 14.40 -37.76 -12.84
CA ALA A 265 14.68 -38.73 -13.89
C ALA A 265 14.91 -38.11 -15.29
N ARG A 266 14.44 -36.88 -15.52
CA ARG A 266 14.65 -36.14 -16.77
C ARG A 266 15.92 -35.28 -16.74
N MET A 267 16.46 -35.01 -15.55
CA MET A 267 17.61 -34.14 -15.32
C MET A 267 18.92 -34.91 -15.14
N SER A 268 18.82 -36.22 -14.90
CA SER A 268 19.89 -37.22 -14.96
C SER A 268 20.18 -37.63 -16.40
#